data_AF-Q4T305-F1
#
_entry.id   AF-Q4T305-F1
#
_cell.length_a   1.000
_cell.length_b   1.000
_cell.length_c   1.000
_cell.angle_alpha   90.00
_cell.angle_beta   90.00
_cell.angle_gamma   90.00
#
_symmetry.space_group_name_H-M   'P 1'
#
loop_
_entity.id
_entity.type
_entity.pdbx_description
1 polymer ?
#
loop_
_entity_poly.entity_id
_entity_poly.type
_entity_poly.pdbx_seq_one_letter_code
_entity_poly.pdbx_strand_id
1 'polypeptide(L)'
;QAVVMWLGEFQLQFYTTHFLTAGYDLDTISRMTPEDLTAIGVMKPGHRKKLMSEVSKLPATDWLPDHKPANLADWLAHLGLSQYYQVLVQNGYENIDFISDISLEDLQEIGITKLAVEAVEHKIKEEDAENEKKTTVSILDDIGSMFDDLADQLDAMLD
;
A
#
# COMPACT_ATOMS: atom_id res chain seq x y z
N GLN A 1 -15.37 9.20 0.11
CA GLN A 1 -16.54 8.43 0.61
C GLN A 1 -16.16 7.33 1.60
N ALA A 2 -14.97 6.72 1.52
CA ALA A 2 -14.57 5.58 2.35
C ALA A 2 -14.66 5.81 3.88
N VAL A 3 -14.20 6.97 4.38
CA VAL A 3 -14.31 7.34 5.81
C VAL A 3 -15.77 7.37 6.29
N VAL A 4 -16.69 7.81 5.44
CA VAL A 4 -18.13 7.87 5.76
C VAL A 4 -18.71 6.46 5.92
N MET A 5 -18.35 5.56 5.00
CA MET A 5 -18.81 4.16 5.02
C MET A 5 -18.25 3.43 6.24
N TRP A 6 -16.94 3.54 6.49
CA TRP A 6 -16.30 2.94 7.65
C TRP A 6 -16.97 3.38 8.96
N LEU A 7 -17.13 4.69 9.18
CA LEU A 7 -17.84 5.20 10.36
C LEU A 7 -19.30 4.71 10.44
N GLY A 8 -19.95 4.48 9.29
CA GLY A 8 -21.32 3.97 9.19
C GLY A 8 -21.49 2.55 9.72
N GLU A 9 -20.51 1.66 9.50
CA GLU A 9 -20.54 0.25 9.93
C GLU A 9 -20.75 0.10 11.44
N PHE A 10 -20.24 1.04 12.23
CA PHE A 10 -20.32 1.04 13.69
C PHE A 10 -21.10 2.24 14.26
N GLN A 11 -21.93 2.88 13.42
CA GLN A 11 -22.89 3.93 13.79
C GLN A 11 -22.25 5.21 14.37
N LEU A 12 -21.05 5.56 13.92
CA LEU A 12 -20.31 6.76 14.31
C LEU A 12 -20.16 7.79 13.16
N GLN A 13 -20.98 7.69 12.11
CA GLN A 13 -20.97 8.59 10.94
C GLN A 13 -21.24 10.08 11.27
N PHE A 14 -21.75 10.39 12.46
CA PHE A 14 -21.86 11.79 12.89
C PHE A 14 -20.49 12.46 13.12
N TYR A 15 -19.41 11.67 13.29
CA TYR A 15 -18.05 12.19 13.32
C TYR A 15 -17.45 12.44 11.95
N THR A 16 -18.11 12.04 10.86
CA THR A 16 -17.58 12.18 9.49
C THR A 16 -17.05 13.58 9.20
N THR A 17 -17.79 14.63 9.56
CA THR A 17 -17.36 16.02 9.33
C THR A 17 -16.07 16.35 10.08
N HIS A 18 -15.86 15.78 11.27
CA HIS A 18 -14.66 16.04 12.07
C HIS A 18 -13.42 15.46 11.37
N PHE A 19 -13.51 14.22 10.89
CA PHE A 19 -12.42 13.57 10.13
C PHE A 19 -12.17 14.27 8.79
N LEU A 20 -13.23 14.55 8.02
CA LEU A 20 -13.08 15.18 6.69
C LEU A 20 -12.56 16.61 6.76
N THR A 21 -12.99 17.41 7.75
CA THR A 21 -12.51 18.80 7.92
C THR A 21 -11.04 18.84 8.32
N ALA A 22 -10.60 17.85 9.09
CA ALA A 22 -9.19 17.68 9.46
C ALA A 22 -8.36 17.01 8.34
N GLY A 23 -8.98 16.61 7.22
CA GLY A 23 -8.29 16.00 6.09
C GLY A 23 -7.89 14.53 6.31
N TYR A 24 -8.47 13.86 7.31
CA TYR A 24 -8.19 12.45 7.57
C TYR A 24 -8.87 11.55 6.54
N ASP A 25 -8.08 10.68 5.92
CA ASP A 25 -8.50 9.55 5.10
C ASP A 25 -8.26 8.22 5.85
N LEU A 26 -8.72 7.08 5.31
CA LEU A 26 -8.63 5.79 6.03
C LEU A 26 -7.19 5.37 6.32
N ASP A 27 -6.25 5.74 5.44
CA ASP A 27 -4.83 5.49 5.59
C ASP A 27 -4.28 6.24 6.81
N THR A 28 -4.61 7.53 6.94
CA THR A 28 -4.20 8.32 8.10
C THR A 28 -4.93 7.87 9.38
N ILE A 29 -6.20 7.45 9.27
CA ILE A 29 -7.00 6.96 10.39
C ILE A 29 -6.43 5.67 10.98
N SER A 30 -5.89 4.76 10.16
CA SER A 30 -5.29 3.50 10.64
C SER A 30 -4.11 3.73 11.60
N ARG A 31 -3.46 4.89 11.51
CA ARG A 31 -2.31 5.30 12.34
C ARG A 31 -2.66 6.27 13.47
N MET A 32 -3.94 6.58 13.69
CA MET A 32 -4.35 7.57 14.68
C MET A 32 -4.21 7.06 16.12
N THR A 33 -3.84 8.00 17.00
CA THR A 33 -3.77 7.80 18.45
C THR A 33 -5.05 8.27 19.16
N PRO A 34 -5.26 7.88 20.42
CA PRO A 34 -6.34 8.44 21.25
C PRO A 34 -6.27 9.96 21.39
N GLU A 35 -5.06 10.54 21.35
CA GLU A 35 -4.80 11.97 21.38
C GLU A 35 -5.32 12.64 20.12
N ASP A 36 -5.06 12.05 18.94
CA ASP A 36 -5.55 12.56 17.65
C ASP A 36 -7.09 12.58 17.60
N LEU A 37 -7.73 11.51 18.09
CA LEU A 37 -9.19 11.46 18.24
C LEU A 37 -9.71 12.58 19.12
N THR A 38 -8.99 12.89 20.20
CA THR A 38 -9.37 13.98 21.10
C THR A 38 -9.17 15.35 20.43
N ALA A 39 -8.12 15.50 19.62
CA ALA A 39 -7.82 16.71 18.86
C ALA A 39 -8.90 17.03 17.81
N ILE A 40 -9.48 16.02 17.17
CA ILE A 40 -10.61 16.20 16.24
C ILE A 40 -11.98 16.27 16.93
N GLY A 41 -12.04 16.33 18.26
CA GLY A 41 -13.31 16.52 19.00
C GLY A 41 -14.03 15.23 19.42
N VAL A 42 -13.41 14.06 19.30
CA VAL A 42 -13.92 12.80 19.87
C VAL A 42 -13.53 12.70 21.35
N MET A 43 -14.17 13.52 22.19
CA MET A 43 -13.87 13.57 23.63
C MET A 43 -14.62 12.51 24.45
N LYS A 44 -15.64 11.86 23.88
CA LYS A 44 -16.45 10.85 24.58
C LYS A 44 -15.64 9.56 24.75
N PRO A 45 -15.36 9.08 25.98
CA PRO A 45 -14.48 7.94 26.21
C PRO A 45 -15.01 6.63 25.59
N GLY A 46 -16.32 6.41 25.63
CA GLY A 46 -16.95 5.24 24.99
C GLY A 46 -16.80 5.25 23.47
N HIS A 47 -16.95 6.41 22.83
CA HIS A 47 -16.79 6.54 21.38
C HIS A 47 -15.32 6.43 20.98
N ARG A 48 -14.42 7.08 21.73
CA ARG A 48 -12.98 6.99 21.52
C ARG A 48 -12.50 5.55 21.59
N LYS A 49 -12.95 4.79 22.60
CA LYS A 49 -12.62 3.36 22.73
C LYS A 49 -13.15 2.54 21.55
N LYS A 50 -14.38 2.81 21.09
CA LYS A 50 -14.96 2.13 19.93
C LYS A 50 -14.18 2.44 18.65
N LEU A 51 -13.88 3.70 18.40
CA LEU A 51 -13.07 4.15 17.26
C LEU A 51 -11.68 3.50 17.29
N MET A 52 -10.96 3.55 18.41
CA MET A 52 -9.65 2.91 18.52
C MET A 52 -9.70 1.41 18.22
N SER A 53 -10.78 0.72 18.64
CA SER A 53 -10.97 -0.71 18.34
C SER A 53 -11.27 -0.99 16.87
N GLU A 54 -11.81 -0.04 16.12
CA GLU A 54 -12.03 -0.18 14.67
C GLU A 54 -10.79 0.30 13.90
N VAL A 55 -10.06 1.29 14.41
CA VAL A 55 -8.76 1.76 13.88
C VAL A 55 -7.77 0.60 13.85
N SER A 56 -7.68 -0.17 14.94
CA SER A 56 -6.83 -1.35 15.02
C SER A 56 -7.26 -2.51 14.10
N LYS A 57 -8.44 -2.44 13.48
CA LYS A 57 -8.93 -3.43 12.51
C LYS A 57 -8.80 -2.95 11.07
N LEU A 58 -8.58 -1.65 10.87
CA LEU A 58 -8.25 -1.18 9.53
C LEU A 58 -6.96 -1.87 9.13
N PRO A 59 -6.85 -2.35 7.87
CA PRO A 59 -5.57 -2.79 7.36
C PRO A 59 -4.64 -1.59 7.50
N ALA A 60 -3.68 -1.68 8.43
CA ALA A 60 -2.56 -0.75 8.47
C ALA A 60 -1.95 -0.84 7.08
N THR A 61 -1.88 0.29 6.38
CA THR A 61 -1.44 0.44 4.99
C THR A 61 -0.47 -0.66 4.66
N ASP A 62 -0.96 -1.62 3.87
CA ASP A 62 -0.27 -2.87 3.63
C ASP A 62 1.02 -2.51 2.90
N TRP A 63 2.10 -2.48 3.66
CA TRP A 63 3.45 -2.21 3.21
C TRP A 63 4.01 -3.44 2.47
N LEU A 64 3.21 -4.51 2.35
CA LEU A 64 3.47 -5.59 1.42
C LEU A 64 2.95 -5.21 0.03
N PRO A 65 3.80 -5.32 -1.02
CA PRO A 65 3.30 -5.28 -2.39
C PRO A 65 2.25 -6.39 -2.61
N ASP A 66 1.21 -6.11 -3.41
CA ASP A 66 0.18 -7.07 -3.83
C ASP A 66 0.78 -8.38 -4.38
N HIS A 67 2.01 -8.31 -4.91
CA HIS A 67 2.83 -9.47 -5.22
C HIS A 67 3.70 -9.88 -4.03
N LYS A 68 3.28 -10.96 -3.33
CA LYS A 68 4.08 -11.64 -2.31
C LYS A 68 5.50 -11.90 -2.86
N PRO A 69 6.55 -11.29 -2.29
CA PRO A 69 7.93 -11.50 -2.71
C PRO A 69 8.32 -12.97 -2.58
N ALA A 70 9.23 -13.46 -3.43
CA ALA A 70 9.68 -14.85 -3.37
C ALA A 70 10.38 -15.20 -2.04
N ASN A 71 11.06 -14.23 -1.41
CA ASN A 71 11.72 -14.36 -0.11
C ASN A 71 12.03 -12.98 0.48
N LEU A 72 12.45 -12.95 1.76
CA LEU A 72 12.78 -11.73 2.51
C LEU A 72 13.90 -10.90 1.84
N ALA A 73 14.91 -11.55 1.26
CA ALA A 73 16.05 -10.86 0.67
C ALA A 73 15.62 -10.06 -0.57
N ASP A 74 14.80 -10.66 -1.43
CA ASP A 74 14.23 -9.99 -2.59
C ASP A 74 13.32 -8.83 -2.18
N TRP A 75 12.45 -9.02 -1.18
CA TRP A 75 11.59 -7.95 -0.66
C TRP A 75 12.41 -6.73 -0.21
N LEU A 76 13.42 -6.94 0.63
CA LEU A 76 14.28 -5.87 1.10
C LEU A 76 15.12 -5.24 -0.02
N ALA A 77 15.56 -6.02 -1.01
CA ALA A 77 16.30 -5.52 -2.16
C ALA A 77 15.45 -4.57 -3.03
N HIS A 78 14.17 -4.91 -3.26
CA HIS A 78 13.24 -4.03 -3.98
C HIS A 78 13.05 -2.71 -3.25
N LEU A 79 13.02 -2.74 -1.92
CA LEU A 79 12.85 -1.58 -1.07
C LEU A 79 14.14 -0.76 -0.84
N GLY A 80 15.30 -1.27 -1.24
CA GLY A 80 16.60 -0.66 -0.91
C GLY A 80 16.99 -0.81 0.56
N LEU A 81 16.42 -1.81 1.24
CA LEU A 81 16.53 -2.08 2.67
C LEU A 81 17.31 -3.37 2.98
N SER A 82 18.08 -3.92 2.03
CA SER A 82 18.82 -5.18 2.19
C SER A 82 19.73 -5.22 3.43
N GLN A 83 20.17 -4.06 3.91
CA GLN A 83 20.95 -3.92 5.16
C GLN A 83 20.21 -4.41 6.41
N TYR A 84 18.89 -4.39 6.42
CA TYR A 84 18.06 -4.82 7.55
C TYR A 84 17.76 -6.32 7.54
N TYR A 85 18.20 -7.05 6.50
CA TYR A 85 17.98 -8.50 6.37
C TYR A 85 18.50 -9.27 7.59
N GLN A 86 19.74 -9.00 8.00
CA GLN A 86 20.36 -9.67 9.15
C GLN A 86 19.62 -9.38 10.45
N VAL A 87 19.11 -8.17 10.62
CA VAL A 87 18.36 -7.76 11.82
C VAL A 87 17.03 -8.50 11.88
N LEU A 88 16.30 -8.60 10.78
CA LEU A 88 15.03 -9.33 10.70
C LEU A 88 15.21 -10.82 10.99
N VAL A 89 16.21 -11.45 10.37
CA VAL A 89 16.52 -12.87 10.61
C VAL A 89 16.93 -13.12 12.06
N GLN A 90 17.72 -12.24 12.67
CA GLN A 90 18.11 -12.37 14.09
C GLN A 90 16.93 -12.23 15.05
N ASN A 91 15.88 -11.50 14.65
CA ASN A 91 14.64 -11.35 15.42
C ASN A 91 13.60 -12.44 15.07
N GLY A 92 13.92 -13.41 14.21
CA GLY A 92 13.05 -14.53 13.86
C GLY A 92 12.14 -14.30 12.65
N TYR A 93 12.27 -13.16 11.97
CA TYR A 93 11.49 -12.83 10.77
C TYR A 93 12.23 -13.24 9.51
N GLU A 94 12.49 -14.54 9.34
CA GLU A 94 13.28 -15.07 8.21
C GLU A 94 12.46 -15.34 6.93
N ASN A 95 11.13 -15.35 7.02
CA ASN A 95 10.23 -15.63 5.90
C ASN A 95 9.18 -14.52 5.72
N ILE A 96 8.70 -14.37 4.48
CA ILE A 96 7.64 -13.41 4.14
C ILE A 96 6.35 -13.66 4.94
N ASP A 97 6.03 -14.92 5.27
CA ASP A 97 4.86 -15.24 6.09
C ASP A 97 4.92 -14.65 7.51
N PHE A 98 6.10 -14.57 8.12
CA PHE A 98 6.27 -13.93 9.43
C PHE A 98 6.32 -12.40 9.32
N ILE A 99 6.83 -11.91 8.20
CA ILE A 99 6.90 -10.49 7.86
C ILE A 99 5.48 -9.98 7.59
N SER A 100 4.61 -10.70 6.88
CA SER A 100 3.22 -10.25 6.66
C SER A 100 2.41 -10.06 7.94
N ASP A 101 2.78 -10.73 9.03
CA ASP A 101 2.15 -10.58 10.35
C ASP A 101 2.88 -9.58 11.27
N ILE A 102 4.03 -9.02 10.86
CA ILE A 102 4.80 -8.07 11.67
C ILE A 102 4.12 -6.70 11.67
N SER A 103 3.95 -6.10 12.85
CA SER A 103 3.43 -4.75 12.95
C SER A 103 4.49 -3.70 12.65
N LEU A 104 4.05 -2.48 12.34
CA LEU A 104 4.96 -1.35 12.16
C LEU A 104 5.72 -1.03 13.46
N GLU A 105 5.06 -1.20 14.60
CA GLU A 105 5.67 -1.03 15.92
C GLU A 105 6.81 -2.02 16.14
N ASP A 106 6.62 -3.29 15.78
CA ASP A 106 7.65 -4.34 15.86
C ASP A 106 8.85 -4.01 14.95
N LEU A 107 8.59 -3.56 13.71
CA LEU A 107 9.62 -3.08 12.78
C LEU A 107 10.45 -1.93 13.40
N GLN A 108 9.78 -0.98 14.03
CA GLN A 108 10.45 0.13 14.70
C GLN A 108 11.27 -0.34 15.91
N GLU A 109 10.77 -1.32 16.67
CA GLU A 109 11.44 -1.90 17.84
C GLU A 109 12.75 -2.62 17.46
N ILE A 110 12.75 -3.34 16.33
CA ILE A 110 13.97 -3.98 15.80
C ILE A 110 14.92 -2.99 15.09
N GLY A 111 14.59 -1.70 15.04
CA GLY A 111 15.45 -0.65 14.48
C GLY A 111 15.24 -0.36 13.00
N ILE A 112 14.15 -0.86 12.41
CA ILE A 112 13.70 -0.47 11.06
C ILE A 112 12.87 0.80 11.20
N THR A 113 13.54 1.94 11.13
CA THR A 113 12.95 3.28 11.39
C THR A 113 11.98 3.72 10.30
N LYS A 114 11.18 4.75 10.60
CA LYS A 114 10.25 5.43 9.69
C LYS A 114 10.75 5.67 8.25
N LEU A 115 12.04 5.90 8.04
CA LEU A 115 12.64 6.05 6.69
C LEU A 115 12.48 4.81 5.81
N ALA A 116 12.54 3.62 6.41
CA ALA A 116 12.31 2.37 5.70
C ALA A 116 10.84 2.21 5.30
N VAL A 117 9.93 2.65 6.17
CA VAL A 117 8.48 2.67 5.93
C VAL A 117 8.15 3.65 4.79
N GLU A 118 8.73 4.85 4.83
CA GLU A 118 8.57 5.84 3.76
C GLU A 118 9.14 5.34 2.42
N ALA A 119 10.25 4.59 2.45
CA ALA A 119 10.81 3.95 1.25
C ALA A 119 9.88 2.88 0.69
N VAL A 120 9.21 2.11 1.56
CA VAL A 120 8.20 1.12 1.16
C VAL A 120 6.98 1.79 0.54
N GLU A 121 6.43 2.79 1.22
CA GLU A 121 5.27 3.54 0.71
C GLU A 121 5.56 4.25 -0.62
N HIS A 122 6.79 4.72 -0.84
CA HIS A 122 7.20 5.34 -2.10
C HIS A 122 7.35 4.31 -3.22
N LYS A 123 7.97 3.15 -2.93
CA LYS A 123 8.22 2.10 -3.94
C LYS A 123 6.92 1.47 -4.43
N ILE A 124 5.96 1.24 -3.53
CA ILE A 124 4.64 0.69 -3.87
C ILE A 124 3.90 1.63 -4.85
N LYS A 125 4.01 2.95 -4.68
CA LYS A 125 3.39 3.94 -5.57
C LYS A 125 4.05 4.04 -6.96
N GLU A 126 5.29 3.58 -7.12
CA GLU A 126 6.00 3.59 -8.41
C GLU A 126 5.68 2.36 -9.29
N GLU A 127 5.35 1.19 -8.69
CA GLU A 127 5.08 -0.04 -9.45
C GLU A 127 3.76 -0.03 -10.25
N ASP A 128 2.74 0.73 -9.81
CA ASP A 128 1.50 0.92 -10.58
C ASP A 128 1.70 1.68 -11.90
N ALA A 129 2.76 2.49 -12.03
CA ALA A 129 2.98 3.35 -13.18
C ALA A 129 3.82 2.72 -14.31
N GLU A 130 4.47 1.57 -14.06
CA GLU A 130 5.34 0.89 -15.03
C GLU A 130 4.69 -0.35 -15.68
N ASN A 131 3.73 -1.02 -15.03
CA ASN A 131 3.11 -2.23 -15.59
C ASN A 131 2.09 -1.93 -16.71
N GLU A 132 1.46 -0.75 -16.70
CA GLU A 132 0.49 -0.34 -17.74
C GLU A 132 1.17 0.13 -19.05
N LYS A 133 2.40 0.63 -18.96
CA LYS A 133 3.16 1.11 -20.14
C LYS A 133 3.74 -0.03 -20.97
N LYS A 134 4.10 -1.15 -20.34
CA LYS A 134 4.72 -2.28 -21.05
C LYS A 134 3.72 -3.10 -21.86
N THR A 135 2.51 -3.29 -21.35
CA THR A 135 1.44 -4.03 -22.04
C THR A 135 0.90 -3.26 -23.25
N THR A 136 0.70 -1.95 -23.12
CA THR A 136 0.21 -1.12 -24.24
C THR A 136 1.24 -0.98 -25.37
N VAL A 137 2.52 -0.83 -25.05
CA VAL A 137 3.59 -0.68 -26.05
C VAL A 137 3.82 -1.97 -26.86
N SER A 138 3.81 -3.14 -26.22
CA SER A 138 3.94 -4.40 -26.97
C SER A 138 2.73 -4.67 -27.88
N ILE A 139 1.51 -4.36 -27.45
CA ILE A 139 0.31 -4.56 -28.29
C ILE A 139 0.36 -3.65 -29.54
N LEU A 140 0.85 -2.41 -29.41
CA LEU A 140 0.97 -1.50 -30.55
C LEU A 140 2.05 -1.92 -31.55
N ASP A 141 3.16 -2.48 -31.06
CA ASP A 141 4.25 -2.99 -31.90
C ASP A 141 3.80 -4.22 -32.73
N ASP A 142 3.10 -5.17 -32.09
CA ASP A 142 2.52 -6.34 -32.75
C ASP A 142 1.49 -5.92 -33.83
N ILE A 143 0.58 -4.97 -33.52
CA ILE A 143 -0.41 -4.50 -34.52
C ILE A 143 0.28 -3.77 -35.67
N GLY A 144 1.31 -2.98 -35.40
CA GLY A 144 2.08 -2.28 -36.44
C GLY A 144 2.72 -3.26 -37.43
N SER A 145 3.35 -4.32 -36.93
CA SER A 145 3.97 -5.35 -37.78
C SER A 145 2.94 -6.07 -38.68
N MET A 146 1.75 -6.38 -38.16
CA MET A 146 0.69 -7.04 -38.94
C MET A 146 0.13 -6.15 -40.05
N PHE A 147 0.11 -4.83 -39.87
CA PHE A 147 -0.33 -3.88 -40.91
C PHE A 147 0.71 -3.72 -42.02
N ASP A 148 2.00 -3.71 -41.67
CA ASP A 148 3.09 -3.68 -42.65
C ASP A 148 3.09 -4.96 -43.51
N ASP A 149 2.96 -6.13 -42.91
CA ASP A 149 2.82 -7.40 -43.65
C ASP A 149 1.61 -7.40 -44.61
N LEU A 150 0.49 -6.78 -44.20
CA LEU A 150 -0.69 -6.67 -45.05
C LEU A 150 -0.47 -5.71 -46.23
N ALA A 151 0.29 -4.63 -46.01
CA ALA A 151 0.62 -3.65 -47.03
C ALA A 151 1.57 -4.26 -48.08
N ASP A 152 2.61 -4.97 -47.63
CA ASP A 152 3.53 -5.70 -48.52
C ASP A 152 2.79 -6.79 -49.32
N GLN A 153 1.84 -7.49 -48.70
CA GLN A 153 1.05 -8.50 -49.40
C GLN A 153 0.10 -7.90 -50.47
N LEU A 154 -0.39 -6.67 -50.27
CA LEU A 154 -1.24 -5.99 -51.25
C LEU A 154 -0.43 -5.47 -52.45
N ASP A 155 0.76 -4.94 -52.20
CA ASP A 155 1.67 -4.43 -53.23
C ASP A 155 2.16 -5.58 -54.14
N ALA A 156 2.50 -6.73 -53.54
CA ALA A 156 2.88 -7.95 -54.25
C ALA A 156 1.74 -8.58 -55.09
N MET A 157 0.48 -8.22 -54.83
CA MET A 157 -0.68 -8.69 -55.60
C MET A 157 -1.07 -7.76 -56.76
N LEU A 158 -0.47 -6.56 -56.85
CA LEU A 158 -0.77 -5.56 -57.87
C LEU A 158 0.24 -5.52 -59.03
N ASP A 159 1.35 -6.29 -58.94
CA ASP A 159 2.33 -6.53 -60.02
C ASP A 159 2.01 -7.83 -60.80
#